data_AF-A0A5M9JEB0-F1
#
_entry.id   AF-A0A5M9JEB0-F1
#
_cell.length_a   1.000
_cell.length_b   1.000
_cell.length_c   1.000
_cell.angle_alpha   90.00
_cell.angle_beta   90.00
_cell.angle_gamma   90.00
#
_symmetry.space_group_name_H-M   'P 1'
#
loop_
_entity.id
_entity.type
_entity.pdbx_description
1 polymer ?
#
loop_
_entity_poly.entity_id
_entity_poly.type
_entity_poly.pdbx_seq_one_letter_code
_entity_poly.pdbx_strand_id
1 'polypeptide(L)'
;MGIEAEHKLTQEEWDALLREKTTEKFKLQGKKENDEYAPSFRTLRNKELGKRQPLIGDKPVYVIGGMRSRDWSGIYNAGVEKGNGTEEQRSNVRELIRIADKTNEGLMKEFLKLSTKGKLVFAHQSGHFVQLTQPDIVVDGVKWVLDNRSSF
;
A
#
# COMPACT_ATOMS: atom_id res chain seq x y z
N MET A 1 16.12 -10.49 -0.68
CA MET A 1 14.74 -10.39 -0.17
C MET A 1 14.26 -8.97 -0.41
N GLY A 2 12.96 -8.79 -0.66
CA GLY A 2 12.41 -7.50 -1.08
C GLY A 2 12.25 -7.41 -2.61
N ILE A 3 11.77 -6.25 -3.06
CA ILE A 3 11.18 -6.08 -4.40
C ILE A 3 12.12 -6.48 -5.53
N GLU A 4 13.42 -6.16 -5.43
CA GLU A 4 14.42 -6.48 -6.46
C GLU A 4 14.53 -7.99 -6.73
N ALA A 5 14.28 -8.83 -5.72
CA ALA A 5 14.35 -10.29 -5.87
C ALA A 5 12.98 -10.94 -6.13
N GLU A 6 11.88 -10.22 -5.88
CA GLU A 6 10.54 -10.82 -5.76
C GLU A 6 9.53 -10.29 -6.78
N HIS A 7 9.87 -9.24 -7.53
CA HIS A 7 9.00 -8.71 -8.56
C HIS A 7 8.69 -9.76 -9.64
N LYS A 8 7.53 -9.59 -10.30
CA LYS A 8 7.10 -10.42 -11.44
C LYS A 8 7.33 -9.74 -12.80
N LEU A 9 7.95 -8.56 -12.79
CA LEU A 9 8.34 -7.85 -14.00
C LEU A 9 9.42 -8.64 -14.76
N THR A 10 9.35 -8.56 -16.09
CA THR A 10 10.48 -8.92 -16.96
C THR A 10 11.68 -8.01 -16.70
N GLN A 11 12.87 -8.42 -17.16
CA GLN A 11 14.07 -7.59 -17.01
C GLN A 11 13.90 -6.21 -17.66
N GLU A 12 13.29 -6.16 -18.84
CA GLU A 12 13.05 -4.90 -19.56
C GLU A 12 12.12 -3.95 -18.77
N GLU A 13 11.03 -4.48 -18.22
CA GLU A 13 10.10 -3.71 -17.39
C GLU A 13 10.73 -3.24 -16.07
N TRP A 14 11.55 -4.09 -15.45
CA TRP A 14 12.28 -3.72 -14.24
C TRP A 14 13.28 -2.59 -14.51
N ASP A 15 14.07 -2.71 -15.59
CA ASP A 15 15.01 -1.68 -15.99
C ASP A 15 14.30 -0.38 -16.36
N ALA A 16 13.13 -0.46 -17.01
CA ALA A 16 12.30 0.71 -17.31
C ALA A 16 11.80 1.39 -16.03
N LEU A 17 11.33 0.62 -15.05
CA LEU A 17 10.92 1.14 -13.74
C LEU A 17 12.08 1.82 -13.00
N LEU A 18 13.27 1.20 -13.01
CA LEU A 18 14.46 1.78 -12.40
C LEU A 18 14.88 3.08 -13.10
N ARG A 19 14.86 3.12 -14.44
CA ARG A 19 15.12 4.35 -15.20
C ARG A 19 14.15 5.47 -14.84
N GLU A 20 12.85 5.19 -14.78
CA GLU A 20 11.84 6.20 -14.43
C GLU A 20 12.10 6.81 -13.03
N LYS A 21 12.50 5.97 -12.05
CA LYS A 21 12.83 6.42 -10.68
C LYS A 21 14.01 7.39 -10.62
N THR A 22 14.88 7.41 -11.63
CA THR A 22 16.01 8.35 -11.70
C THR A 22 15.65 9.70 -12.31
N THR A 23 14.49 9.82 -12.96
CA THR A 23 14.07 11.05 -13.64
C THR A 23 13.80 12.19 -12.65
N GLU A 24 14.04 13.42 -13.10
CA GLU A 24 13.74 14.62 -12.30
C GLU A 24 12.24 14.74 -12.00
N LYS A 25 11.39 14.31 -12.92
CA LYS A 25 9.93 14.26 -12.72
C LYS A 25 9.57 13.38 -11.52
N PHE A 26 10.13 12.16 -11.45
CA PHE A 26 9.87 11.24 -10.35
C PHE A 26 10.34 11.80 -9.01
N LYS A 27 11.55 12.38 -8.95
CA LYS A 27 12.07 13.03 -7.73
C LYS A 27 11.22 14.21 -7.28
N LEU A 28 10.81 15.07 -8.22
CA LEU A 28 9.97 16.22 -7.93
C LEU A 28 8.60 15.81 -7.41
N GLN A 29 8.00 14.75 -7.97
CA GLN A 29 6.75 14.18 -7.47
C GLN A 29 6.92 13.65 -6.05
N GLY A 30 7.95 12.84 -5.79
CA GLY A 30 8.21 12.29 -4.46
C GLY A 30 8.44 13.38 -3.41
N LYS A 31 9.15 14.46 -3.78
CA LYS A 31 9.31 15.62 -2.89
C LYS A 31 7.96 16.27 -2.56
N LYS A 32 7.12 16.53 -3.56
CA LYS A 32 5.79 17.13 -3.34
C LYS A 32 4.89 16.24 -2.48
N GLU A 33 4.90 14.93 -2.71
CA GLU A 33 4.15 13.96 -1.90
C GLU A 33 4.60 14.00 -0.44
N ASN A 34 5.90 14.07 -0.18
CA ASN A 34 6.45 14.17 1.16
C ASN A 34 6.11 15.51 1.84
N ASP A 35 6.27 16.62 1.12
CA ASP A 35 5.99 17.97 1.63
C ASP A 35 4.50 18.13 1.99
N GLU A 36 3.60 17.51 1.23
CA GLU A 36 2.14 17.59 1.44
C GLU A 36 1.58 16.52 2.39
N TYR A 37 2.37 15.51 2.78
CA TYR A 37 1.87 14.41 3.61
C TYR A 37 1.27 14.88 4.94
N ALA A 38 2.02 15.66 5.73
CA ALA A 38 1.54 16.17 7.01
C ALA A 38 0.42 17.23 6.87
N PRO A 39 0.52 18.23 5.96
CA PRO A 39 -0.58 19.16 5.68
C PRO A 39 -1.87 18.48 5.25
N SER A 40 -1.79 17.37 4.50
CA SER A 40 -2.96 16.69 3.96
C SER A 40 -3.97 16.25 5.03
N PHE A 41 -3.51 15.89 6.23
CA PHE A 41 -4.41 15.44 7.31
C PHE A 41 -5.42 16.52 7.71
N ARG A 42 -4.97 17.77 7.86
CA ARG A 42 -5.86 18.90 8.19
C ARG A 42 -6.80 19.19 7.02
N THR A 43 -6.27 19.20 5.80
CA THR A 43 -7.05 19.42 4.57
C THR A 43 -8.15 18.37 4.41
N LEU A 44 -7.84 17.09 4.60
CA LEU A 44 -8.79 15.98 4.49
C LEU A 44 -9.83 16.01 5.62
N ARG A 45 -9.44 16.35 6.86
CA ARG A 45 -10.37 16.51 7.98
C ARG A 45 -11.44 17.57 7.68
N ASN A 46 -11.04 18.71 7.12
CA ASN A 46 -11.95 19.81 6.78
C ASN A 46 -12.96 19.45 5.68
N LYS A 47 -12.69 18.42 4.85
CA LYS A 47 -13.65 17.97 3.83
C LYS A 47 -14.81 17.16 4.41
N GLU A 48 -14.69 16.69 5.65
CA GLU A 48 -15.70 15.91 6.37
C GLU A 48 -16.28 14.71 5.57
N LEU A 49 -15.47 14.12 4.68
CA LEU A 49 -15.92 13.08 3.75
C LEU A 49 -16.44 11.82 4.46
N GLY A 50 -16.02 11.58 5.70
CA GLY A 50 -16.54 10.50 6.54
C GLY A 50 -18.03 10.62 6.86
N LYS A 51 -18.59 11.85 6.86
CA LYS A 51 -20.02 12.09 7.12
C LYS A 51 -20.90 11.89 5.87
N ARG A 52 -20.31 11.63 4.71
CA ARG A 52 -20.98 11.64 3.40
C ARG A 52 -20.87 10.30 2.65
N GLN A 53 -20.69 9.20 3.39
CA GLN A 53 -20.56 7.86 2.82
C GLN A 53 -21.93 7.26 2.48
N PRO A 54 -22.04 6.44 1.41
CA PRO A 54 -21.00 6.08 0.44
C PRO A 54 -20.76 7.19 -0.60
N LEU A 55 -19.50 7.57 -0.82
CA LEU A 55 -19.16 8.67 -1.75
C LEU A 55 -19.41 8.33 -3.23
N ILE A 56 -19.35 7.06 -3.61
CA ILE A 56 -19.48 6.62 -5.00
C ILE A 56 -20.66 5.67 -5.22
N GLY A 57 -21.63 5.68 -4.30
CA GLY A 57 -22.88 4.94 -4.43
C GLY A 57 -22.64 3.43 -4.49
N ASP A 58 -23.13 2.80 -5.57
CA ASP A 58 -23.03 1.37 -5.85
C ASP A 58 -21.86 0.98 -6.77
N LYS A 59 -21.03 1.95 -7.18
CA LYS A 59 -19.87 1.69 -8.05
C LYS A 59 -18.92 0.71 -7.34
N PRO A 60 -18.53 -0.41 -7.95
CA PRO A 60 -17.74 -1.45 -7.29
C PRO A 60 -16.38 -0.92 -6.82
N VAL A 61 -16.00 -1.25 -5.58
CA VAL A 61 -14.71 -0.92 -4.97
C VAL A 61 -14.01 -2.21 -4.55
N TYR A 62 -12.84 -2.46 -5.12
CA TYR A 62 -11.99 -3.59 -4.75
C TYR A 62 -10.74 -3.08 -4.04
N VAL A 63 -10.60 -3.45 -2.77
CA VAL A 63 -9.51 -3.03 -1.89
C VAL A 63 -8.53 -4.19 -1.73
N ILE A 64 -7.24 -3.93 -1.95
CA ILE A 64 -6.18 -4.92 -1.81
C ILE A 64 -5.25 -4.44 -0.70
N GLY A 65 -5.13 -5.23 0.38
CA GLY A 65 -4.17 -5.00 1.45
C GLY A 65 -2.94 -5.89 1.33
N GLY A 66 -1.74 -5.34 1.46
CA GLY A 66 -0.49 -6.11 1.64
C GLY A 66 -0.13 -6.31 3.12
N MET A 67 0.83 -7.20 3.39
CA MET A 67 1.37 -7.46 4.74
C MET A 67 2.54 -6.51 5.04
N ARG A 68 2.28 -5.40 5.75
CA ARG A 68 3.33 -4.43 6.06
C ARG A 68 4.39 -5.00 6.99
N SER A 69 3.98 -5.86 7.92
CA SER A 69 4.90 -6.52 8.86
C SER A 69 6.00 -7.28 8.14
N ARG A 70 5.72 -7.86 6.97
CA ARG A 70 6.68 -8.63 6.17
C ARG A 70 7.86 -7.77 5.70
N ASP A 71 7.58 -6.66 5.03
CA ASP A 71 8.63 -5.75 4.54
C ASP A 71 9.39 -5.14 5.72
N TRP A 72 8.67 -4.73 6.76
CA TRP A 72 9.27 -4.09 7.92
C TRP A 72 10.15 -5.07 8.71
N SER A 73 9.77 -6.34 8.81
CA SER A 73 10.61 -7.39 9.41
C SER A 73 11.90 -7.59 8.62
N GLY A 74 11.81 -7.61 7.28
CA GLY A 74 12.99 -7.71 6.42
C GLY A 74 13.97 -6.54 6.61
N ILE A 75 13.45 -5.31 6.63
CA ILE A 75 14.25 -4.10 6.87
C ILE A 75 14.85 -4.10 8.28
N TYR A 76 14.06 -4.46 9.29
CA TYR A 76 14.50 -4.54 10.68
C TYR A 76 15.66 -5.54 10.84
N ASN A 77 15.50 -6.76 10.33
CA ASN A 77 16.52 -7.81 10.44
C ASN A 77 17.83 -7.36 9.77
N ALA A 78 17.76 -6.85 8.54
CA ALA A 78 18.93 -6.34 7.82
C ALA A 78 19.62 -5.17 8.54
N GLY A 79 18.84 -4.33 9.24
CA GLY A 79 19.38 -3.25 10.07
C GLY A 79 20.10 -3.77 11.32
N VAL A 80 19.49 -4.73 12.03
CA VAL A 80 20.06 -5.33 13.25
C VAL A 80 21.34 -6.11 12.94
N GLU A 81 21.37 -6.86 11.84
CA GLU A 81 22.57 -7.58 11.37
C GLU A 81 23.75 -6.63 11.11
N LYS A 82 23.47 -5.40 10.69
CA LYS A 82 24.48 -4.33 10.50
C LYS A 82 24.85 -3.61 11.80
N GLY A 83 24.31 -4.04 12.95
CA GLY A 83 24.57 -3.45 14.25
C GLY A 83 23.74 -2.19 14.56
N ASN A 84 22.73 -1.85 13.75
CA ASN A 84 21.95 -0.63 13.97
C ASN A 84 21.02 -0.74 15.19
N GLY A 85 20.85 0.39 15.89
CA GLY A 85 19.88 0.59 16.96
C GLY A 85 20.28 -0.01 18.32
N THR A 86 19.90 0.68 19.40
CA THR A 86 19.95 0.15 20.77
C THR A 86 18.84 -0.87 21.03
N GLU A 87 18.90 -1.63 22.12
CA GLU A 87 17.84 -2.60 22.44
C GLU A 87 16.48 -1.93 22.65
N GLU A 88 16.45 -0.73 23.25
CA GLU A 88 15.22 0.05 23.39
C GLU A 88 14.62 0.41 22.02
N GLN A 89 15.45 0.93 21.10
CA GLN A 89 15.01 1.26 19.74
C GLN A 89 14.51 0.02 18.99
N ARG A 90 15.22 -1.11 19.13
CA ARG A 90 14.84 -2.38 18.53
C ARG A 90 13.53 -2.91 19.09
N SER A 91 13.30 -2.78 20.40
CA SER A 91 12.04 -3.17 21.05
C SER A 91 10.86 -2.38 20.50
N ASN A 92 11.00 -1.06 20.38
CA ASN A 92 9.96 -0.21 19.79
C ASN A 92 9.62 -0.61 18.35
N VAL A 93 10.63 -0.90 17.53
CA VAL A 93 10.40 -1.33 16.14
C VAL A 93 9.72 -2.69 16.07
N ARG A 94 10.10 -3.66 16.93
CA ARG A 94 9.42 -4.97 16.98
C ARG A 94 7.94 -4.81 17.34
N GLU A 95 7.61 -3.93 18.28
CA GLU A 95 6.21 -3.66 18.63
C GLU A 95 5.44 -3.02 17.48
N LEU A 96 6.04 -2.05 16.78
CA LEU A 96 5.44 -1.45 15.58
C LEU A 96 5.16 -2.50 14.49
N ILE A 97 6.11 -3.41 14.25
CA ILE A 97 5.95 -4.52 13.29
C ILE A 97 4.81 -5.44 13.71
N ARG A 98 4.75 -5.80 15.01
CA ARG A 98 3.73 -6.70 15.56
C ARG A 98 2.31 -6.20 15.33
N ILE A 99 2.08 -4.89 15.44
CA ILE A 99 0.75 -4.30 15.26
C ILE A 99 0.46 -3.86 13.83
N ALA A 100 1.46 -3.87 12.94
CA ALA A 100 1.39 -3.26 11.62
C ALA A 100 0.22 -3.79 10.78
N ASP A 101 0.07 -5.11 10.70
CA ASP A 101 -0.95 -5.73 9.84
C ASP A 101 -2.36 -5.55 10.40
N LYS A 102 -2.54 -5.62 11.72
CA LYS A 102 -3.83 -5.35 12.36
C LYS A 102 -4.27 -3.90 12.14
N THR A 103 -3.35 -2.95 12.28
CA THR A 103 -3.61 -1.54 11.99
C THR A 103 -3.92 -1.34 10.50
N ASN A 104 -3.15 -1.97 9.61
CA ASN A 104 -3.38 -1.89 8.17
C ASN A 104 -4.75 -2.47 7.78
N GLU A 105 -5.15 -3.61 8.34
CA GLU A 105 -6.46 -4.23 8.11
C GLU A 105 -7.60 -3.28 8.50
N GLY A 106 -7.50 -2.65 9.69
CA GLY A 106 -8.48 -1.66 10.12
C GLY A 106 -8.60 -0.49 9.13
N LEU A 107 -7.46 0.04 8.65
CA LEU A 107 -7.43 1.11 7.66
C LEU A 107 -8.00 0.66 6.30
N MET A 108 -7.70 -0.55 5.84
CA MET A 108 -8.22 -1.08 4.57
C MET A 108 -9.74 -1.28 4.62
N LYS A 109 -10.27 -1.72 5.76
CA LYS A 109 -11.72 -1.86 5.97
C LYS A 109 -12.48 -0.54 5.84
N GLU A 110 -11.86 0.59 6.21
CA GLU A 110 -12.50 1.91 6.07
C GLU A 110 -12.79 2.28 4.60
N PHE A 111 -11.99 1.80 3.65
CA PHE A 111 -12.25 2.01 2.22
C PHE A 111 -13.54 1.34 1.72
N LEU A 112 -14.02 0.29 2.41
CA LEU A 112 -15.29 -0.36 2.07
C LEU A 112 -16.50 0.55 2.29
N LYS A 113 -16.35 1.66 3.05
CA LYS A 113 -17.43 2.64 3.24
C LYS A 113 -17.66 3.50 1.99
N LEU A 114 -16.69 3.56 1.06
CA LEU A 114 -16.78 4.39 -0.15
C LEU A 114 -17.94 3.98 -1.07
N SER A 115 -18.32 2.71 -1.04
CA SER A 115 -19.31 2.11 -1.92
C SER A 115 -20.17 1.11 -1.15
N THR A 116 -21.43 0.95 -1.55
CA THR A 116 -22.26 -0.17 -1.07
C THR A 116 -21.81 -1.52 -1.64
N LYS A 117 -20.93 -1.52 -2.65
CA LYS A 117 -20.41 -2.69 -3.35
C LYS A 117 -18.89 -2.80 -3.19
N GLY A 118 -18.46 -3.14 -1.97
CA GLY A 118 -17.04 -3.27 -1.60
C GLY A 118 -16.59 -4.72 -1.48
N LYS A 119 -15.35 -5.01 -1.89
CA LYS A 119 -14.65 -6.28 -1.59
C LYS A 119 -13.22 -5.97 -1.10
N LEU A 120 -12.82 -6.60 0.00
CA LEU A 120 -11.47 -6.51 0.55
C LEU A 120 -10.79 -7.87 0.45
N VAL A 121 -9.56 -7.89 -0.06
CA VAL A 121 -8.69 -9.07 -0.08
C VAL A 121 -7.29 -8.72 0.42
N PHE A 122 -6.58 -9.74 0.92
CA PHE A 122 -5.23 -9.59 1.42
C PHE A 122 -4.23 -10.41 0.60
N ALA A 123 -3.18 -9.73 0.14
CA ALA A 123 -2.04 -10.29 -0.55
C ALA A 123 -1.01 -10.78 0.48
N HIS A 124 -1.27 -11.95 1.08
CA HIS A 124 -0.48 -12.49 2.19
C HIS A 124 0.98 -12.82 1.85
N GLN A 125 1.30 -12.96 0.56
CA GLN A 125 2.66 -13.20 0.06
C GLN A 125 3.27 -11.91 -0.54
N SER A 126 2.76 -10.73 -0.15
CA SER A 126 3.23 -9.43 -0.58
C SER A 126 3.36 -8.48 0.61
N GLY A 127 4.30 -7.54 0.49
CA GLY A 127 4.35 -6.35 1.32
C GLY A 127 3.63 -5.16 0.67
N HIS A 128 4.26 -3.98 0.71
CA HIS A 128 3.69 -2.70 0.29
C HIS A 128 3.37 -2.63 -1.20
N PHE A 129 4.18 -3.26 -2.06
CA PHE A 129 4.08 -3.18 -3.51
C PHE A 129 3.43 -4.42 -4.14
N VAL A 130 2.15 -4.66 -3.83
CA VAL A 130 1.39 -5.83 -4.31
C VAL A 130 1.39 -5.95 -5.83
N GLN A 131 1.31 -4.82 -6.54
CA GLN A 131 1.34 -4.79 -8.00
C GLN A 131 2.64 -5.31 -8.60
N LEU A 132 3.73 -5.38 -7.83
CA LEU A 132 5.01 -5.91 -8.29
C LEU A 132 5.20 -7.39 -7.92
N THR A 133 4.74 -7.81 -6.74
CA THR A 133 5.07 -9.12 -6.16
C THR A 133 3.92 -10.14 -6.25
N GLN A 134 2.66 -9.68 -6.27
CA GLN A 134 1.46 -10.50 -6.47
C GLN A 134 0.49 -9.81 -7.45
N PRO A 135 0.91 -9.55 -8.70
CA PRO A 135 0.10 -8.83 -9.69
C PRO A 135 -1.21 -9.54 -10.04
N ASP A 136 -1.28 -10.88 -9.94
CA ASP A 136 -2.49 -11.64 -10.23
C ASP A 136 -3.69 -11.21 -9.36
N ILE A 137 -3.45 -10.82 -8.10
CA ILE A 137 -4.49 -10.30 -7.20
C ILE A 137 -5.05 -8.97 -7.71
N VAL A 138 -4.21 -8.16 -8.36
CA VAL A 138 -4.64 -6.91 -9.01
C VAL A 138 -5.50 -7.24 -10.24
N VAL A 139 -5.08 -8.21 -11.05
CA VAL A 139 -5.86 -8.68 -12.22
C VAL A 139 -7.23 -9.19 -11.79
N ASP A 140 -7.31 -9.98 -10.72
CA ASP A 140 -8.57 -10.48 -10.16
C ASP A 140 -9.46 -9.34 -9.66
N GLY A 141 -8.87 -8.31 -9.05
CA GLY A 141 -9.59 -7.11 -8.64
C GLY A 141 -10.18 -6.34 -9.82
N VAL A 142 -9.42 -6.18 -10.91
CA VAL A 142 -9.89 -5.52 -12.14
C VAL A 142 -11.05 -6.32 -12.75
N LYS A 143 -10.91 -7.64 -12.90
CA LYS A 143 -11.99 -8.51 -13.40
C LYS A 143 -13.24 -8.36 -12.54
N TRP A 144 -13.08 -8.45 -11.21
CA TRP A 144 -14.20 -8.31 -10.28
C TRP A 144 -14.93 -6.98 -10.43
N VAL A 145 -14.20 -5.87 -10.57
CA VAL A 145 -14.80 -4.54 -10.80
C VAL A 145 -15.56 -4.50 -12.13
N LEU A 146 -14.98 -5.04 -13.21
CA LEU A 146 -15.60 -5.06 -14.53
C LEU A 146 -16.88 -5.92 -14.57
N ASP A 147 -16.87 -7.06 -13.87
CA ASP A 147 -18.02 -7.96 -13.77
C ASP A 147 -19.15 -7.39 -12.90
N ASN A 148 -18.82 -6.44 -12.02
CA ASN A 148 -19.75 -5.86 -11.05
C ASN A 148 -20.19 -4.43 -11.37
N ARG A 149 -19.80 -3.88 -12.52
CA ARG A 149 -20.27 -2.56 -12.96
C ARG A 149 -21.71 -2.65 -13.46
N SER A 150 -22.54 -1.70 -13.07
CA SER A 150 -23.84 -1.49 -13.73
C SER A 150 -23.60 -1.11 -15.20
N SER A 151 -24.45 -1.59 -16.11
CA SER A 151 -24.39 -1.14 -17.52
C SER A 151 -24.62 0.37 -17.56
N PHE A 152 -23.87 1.07 -18.44
CA PHE A 152 -23.97 2.52 -18.62
C PHE A 152 -25.38 2.95 -19.04
#